data_AF-A0A939WVB6-F1
#
_entry.id   AF-A0A939WVB6-F1
#
_cell.length_a   1.000
_cell.length_b   1.000
_cell.length_c   1.000
_cell.angle_alpha   90.00
_cell.angle_beta   90.00
_cell.angle_gamma   90.00
#
_symmetry.space_group_name_H-M   'P 1'
#
loop_
_entity.id
_entity.type
_entity.pdbx_description
1 polymer ?
#
loop_
_entity_poly.entity_id
_entity_poly.type
_entity_poly.pdbx_seq_one_letter_code
_entity_poly.pdbx_strand_id
1 'polypeptide(L)'
;SQRFGIEKLHVNSHLYTSDNLVSDFPGRIFEVIGFAPFNKKIKKELLNGITEASVAIRNFPLSANDLRKTLNLKESDETFVFGTTLVGEKKVVILCKKHRK
;
A
#
# COMPACT_ATOMS: atom_id res chain seq x y z
N SER A 1 -11.80 18.78 -4.80
CA SER A 1 -10.35 18.97 -4.97
C SER A 1 -10.06 20.46 -4.89
N GLN A 2 -9.34 20.92 -3.86
CA GLN A 2 -8.63 22.22 -3.87
C GLN A 2 -7.86 22.57 -2.58
N ARG A 3 -8.00 21.83 -1.47
CA ARG A 3 -7.44 22.30 -0.18
C ARG A 3 -6.11 21.70 0.27
N PHE A 4 -5.62 20.62 -0.33
CA PHE A 4 -4.42 19.91 0.17
C PHE A 4 -3.43 19.36 -0.87
N GLY A 5 -3.64 19.60 -2.18
CA GLY A 5 -2.70 19.07 -3.20
C GLY A 5 -2.59 17.54 -3.21
N ILE A 6 -3.65 16.84 -2.81
CA ILE A 6 -3.66 15.37 -2.69
C ILE A 6 -4.38 14.80 -3.91
N GLU A 7 -3.72 13.92 -4.64
CA GLU A 7 -4.32 13.16 -5.73
C GLU A 7 -5.01 11.90 -5.20
N LYS A 8 -6.17 11.57 -5.77
CA LYS A 8 -6.84 10.31 -5.46
C LYS A 8 -6.20 9.21 -6.31
N LEU A 9 -5.70 8.15 -5.65
CA LEU A 9 -5.16 6.97 -6.32
C LEU A 9 -6.22 6.30 -7.24
N HIS A 10 -7.48 6.33 -6.83
CA HIS A 10 -8.64 5.95 -7.64
C HIS A 10 -9.95 6.46 -7.01
N VAL A 11 -11.01 6.66 -7.81
CA VAL A 11 -12.32 7.19 -7.36
C VAL A 11 -12.96 6.34 -6.26
N ASN A 12 -12.69 5.03 -6.25
CA ASN A 12 -13.30 4.04 -5.35
C ASN A 12 -12.37 3.53 -4.23
N SER A 13 -11.08 3.89 -4.22
CA SER A 13 -10.13 3.30 -3.25
C SER A 13 -10.06 4.06 -1.93
N HIS A 14 -10.63 5.26 -1.83
CA HIS A 14 -10.51 6.16 -0.67
C HIS A 14 -9.05 6.29 -0.19
N LEU A 15 -8.08 6.07 -1.08
CA LEU A 15 -6.67 6.28 -0.82
C LEU A 15 -6.26 7.61 -1.42
N TYR A 16 -5.56 8.36 -0.59
CA TYR A 16 -5.15 9.73 -0.82
C TYR A 16 -3.62 9.73 -0.81
N THR A 17 -2.99 10.15 -1.92
CA THR A 17 -1.53 10.22 -2.05
C THR A 17 -1.11 11.65 -2.27
N SER A 18 0.01 12.03 -1.68
CA SER A 18 0.63 13.35 -1.84
C SER A 18 2.13 13.17 -1.82
N ASP A 19 2.84 13.85 -2.72
CA ASP A 19 4.30 13.88 -2.74
C ASP A 19 4.86 14.65 -1.53
N ASN A 20 4.04 15.52 -0.94
CA ASN A 20 4.38 16.27 0.26
C ASN A 20 3.71 15.65 1.49
N LEU A 21 4.47 15.47 2.58
CA LEU A 21 3.95 15.00 3.86
C LEU A 21 2.91 16.00 4.38
N VAL A 22 1.65 15.56 4.48
CA VAL A 22 0.58 16.35 5.12
C VAL A 22 0.54 15.95 6.59
N SER A 23 1.35 16.62 7.42
CA SER A 23 1.42 16.38 8.86
C SER A 23 0.08 16.57 9.57
N ASP A 24 -0.79 17.46 9.08
CA ASP A 24 -2.10 17.77 9.68
C ASP A 24 -3.25 16.90 9.17
N PHE A 25 -2.98 15.79 8.48
CA PHE A 25 -4.03 14.89 8.04
C PHE A 25 -4.70 14.18 9.23
N PRO A 26 -6.03 14.35 9.45
CA PRO A 26 -6.74 13.66 10.52
C PRO A 26 -6.92 12.19 10.12
N GLY A 27 -5.89 11.38 10.38
CA GLY A 27 -5.88 9.96 10.01
C GLY A 27 -4.52 9.29 10.21
N ARG A 28 -4.37 8.11 9.62
CA ARG A 28 -3.11 7.38 9.60
C ARG A 28 -2.30 7.82 8.38
N ILE A 29 -1.08 8.24 8.61
CA ILE A 29 -0.13 8.61 7.55
C ILE A 29 0.81 7.43 7.32
N PHE A 30 1.05 7.12 6.05
CA PHE A 30 1.95 6.06 5.64
C PHE A 30 2.96 6.61 4.63
N GLU A 31 4.22 6.26 4.83
CA GLU A 31 5.32 6.56 3.92
C GLU A 31 5.44 5.44 2.89
N VAL A 32 5.39 5.76 1.60
CA VAL A 32 5.57 4.75 0.54
C VAL A 32 7.06 4.44 0.41
N ILE A 33 7.42 3.18 0.66
CA ILE A 33 8.80 2.69 0.51
C ILE A 33 9.05 2.21 -0.91
N GLY A 34 8.03 1.64 -1.54
CA GLY A 34 8.11 1.16 -2.90
C GLY A 34 6.80 0.58 -3.36
N PHE A 35 6.71 0.29 -4.64
CA PHE A 35 5.60 -0.45 -5.22
C PHE A 35 6.10 -1.36 -6.32
N ALA A 36 5.38 -2.44 -6.56
CA ALA A 36 5.69 -3.37 -7.63
C ALA A 36 4.41 -4.00 -8.19
N PRO A 37 4.39 -4.36 -9.49
CA PRO A 37 3.29 -5.11 -10.06
C PRO A 37 3.18 -6.49 -9.39
N PHE A 38 1.95 -6.95 -9.16
CA PHE A 38 1.68 -8.26 -8.56
C PHE A 38 2.16 -9.39 -9.49
N ASN A 39 3.40 -9.83 -9.26
CA ASN A 39 4.07 -10.89 -10.01
C ASN A 39 4.69 -11.91 -9.03
N LYS A 40 5.17 -13.06 -9.52
CA LYS A 40 5.81 -14.08 -8.66
C LYS A 40 7.14 -13.61 -8.03
N LYS A 41 7.76 -12.56 -8.58
CA LYS A 41 9.05 -12.01 -8.12
C LYS A 41 8.89 -10.88 -7.10
N ILE A 42 7.67 -10.46 -6.79
CA ILE A 42 7.39 -9.29 -5.97
C ILE A 42 7.97 -9.40 -4.57
N LYS A 43 8.07 -10.61 -4.02
CA LYS A 43 8.73 -10.85 -2.74
C LYS A 43 10.19 -10.40 -2.75
N LYS A 44 10.91 -10.68 -3.84
CA LYS A 44 12.32 -10.35 -3.96
C LYS A 44 12.52 -8.88 -4.33
N GLU A 45 11.64 -8.34 -5.18
CA GLU A 45 11.72 -6.96 -5.66
C GLU A 45 11.24 -5.94 -4.62
N LEU A 46 10.17 -6.25 -3.87
CA LEU A 46 9.50 -5.33 -2.95
C LEU A 46 9.75 -5.68 -1.48
N LEU A 47 9.69 -6.95 -1.10
CA LEU A 47 9.80 -7.40 0.30
C LEU A 47 11.23 -7.79 0.68
N ASN A 48 12.26 -7.16 0.09
CA ASN A 48 13.68 -7.49 0.23
C ASN A 48 14.19 -7.59 1.69
N GLY A 49 13.88 -8.69 2.38
CA GLY A 49 14.13 -8.88 3.82
C GLY A 49 12.94 -8.56 4.75
N ILE A 50 11.81 -8.06 4.22
CA ILE A 50 10.60 -7.78 4.99
C ILE A 50 9.80 -9.06 5.15
N THR A 51 9.72 -9.55 6.39
CA THR A 51 9.00 -10.78 6.74
C THR A 51 7.70 -10.51 7.50
N GLU A 52 7.44 -9.26 7.85
CA GLU A 52 6.29 -8.84 8.65
C GLU A 52 5.69 -7.53 8.11
N ALA A 53 4.41 -7.55 7.80
CA ALA A 53 3.64 -6.37 7.40
C ALA A 53 2.13 -6.64 7.51
N SER A 54 1.37 -5.64 7.91
CA SER A 54 -0.10 -5.67 7.83
C SER A 54 -0.55 -5.50 6.39
N VAL A 55 -1.45 -6.36 5.92
CA VAL A 55 -1.93 -6.35 4.53
C VAL A 55 -3.32 -5.73 4.46
N ALA A 56 -3.47 -4.75 3.58
CA ALA A 56 -4.74 -4.13 3.26
C ALA A 56 -4.98 -4.20 1.75
N ILE A 57 -6.24 -4.34 1.33
CA ILE A 57 -6.63 -4.38 -0.08
C ILE A 57 -7.67 -3.30 -0.39
N ARG A 58 -7.55 -2.70 -1.58
CA ARG A 58 -8.52 -1.76 -2.14
C ARG A 58 -8.63 -2.01 -3.64
N ASN A 59 -9.78 -2.53 -4.08
CA ASN A 59 -10.01 -2.91 -5.48
C ASN A 59 -8.98 -3.94 -5.99
N PHE A 60 -8.83 -5.07 -5.30
CA PHE A 60 -7.89 -6.13 -5.64
C PHE A 60 -8.63 -7.48 -5.68
N PRO A 61 -8.30 -8.41 -6.60
CA PRO A 61 -9.05 -9.65 -6.78
C PRO A 61 -8.81 -10.70 -5.68
N LEU A 62 -7.76 -10.53 -4.87
CA LEU A 62 -7.46 -11.40 -3.73
C LEU A 62 -7.88 -10.74 -2.42
N SER A 63 -8.24 -11.55 -1.44
CA SER A 63 -8.46 -11.08 -0.08
C SER A 63 -7.13 -10.65 0.58
N ALA A 64 -7.19 -9.82 1.62
CA ALA A 64 -6.01 -9.41 2.38
C ALA A 64 -5.27 -10.64 2.97
N ASN A 65 -6.02 -11.64 3.41
CA ASN A 65 -5.47 -12.90 3.94
C ASN A 65 -4.76 -13.72 2.86
N ASP A 66 -5.32 -13.81 1.66
CA ASP A 66 -4.70 -14.54 0.56
C ASP A 66 -3.43 -13.86 0.08
N LEU A 67 -3.44 -12.53 0.01
CA LEU A 67 -2.26 -11.76 -0.33
C LEU A 67 -1.17 -11.92 0.75
N ARG A 68 -1.54 -11.87 2.04
CA ARG A 68 -0.62 -12.13 3.16
C ARG A 68 0.00 -13.52 3.10
N LYS A 69 -0.81 -14.56 2.88
CA LYS A 69 -0.32 -15.94 2.71
C LYS A 69 0.58 -16.07 1.49
N THR A 70 0.17 -15.47 0.38
CA THR A 70 0.95 -15.46 -0.86
C THR A 70 2.31 -14.82 -0.63
N LEU A 71 2.36 -13.71 0.10
CA LEU A 71 3.59 -12.97 0.42
C LEU A 71 4.39 -13.58 1.59
N ASN A 72 3.82 -14.55 2.31
CA ASN A 72 4.38 -15.17 3.51
C ASN A 72 4.75 -14.15 4.60
N LEU A 73 3.86 -13.20 4.85
CA LEU A 73 4.05 -12.10 5.79
C LEU A 73 3.41 -12.40 7.15
N LYS A 74 4.15 -12.09 8.21
CA LYS A 74 3.62 -12.01 9.57
C LYS A 74 2.89 -10.68 9.79
N GLU A 75 2.07 -10.63 10.82
CA GLU A 75 1.38 -9.40 11.25
C GLU A 75 2.43 -8.40 11.76
N SER A 76 2.37 -7.13 11.36
CA SER A 76 3.19 -6.05 11.92
C SER A 76 2.43 -4.74 11.85
N ASP A 77 2.60 -3.89 12.88
CA ASP A 77 2.01 -2.55 12.97
C ASP A 77 2.95 -1.44 12.48
N GLU A 78 4.15 -1.80 12.00
CA GLU A 78 5.15 -0.86 11.49
C GLU A 78 5.13 -0.80 9.96
N THR A 79 5.01 -1.95 9.32
CA THR A 79 5.01 -2.08 7.86
C THR A 79 3.62 -2.44 7.37
N PHE A 80 3.20 -1.80 6.29
CA PHE A 80 1.90 -2.01 5.66
C PHE A 80 2.08 -2.34 4.18
N VAL A 81 1.27 -3.25 3.68
CA VAL A 81 1.25 -3.67 2.29
C VAL A 81 -0.15 -3.45 1.75
N PHE A 82 -0.26 -2.60 0.73
CA PHE A 82 -1.52 -2.27 0.09
C PHE A 82 -1.61 -2.93 -1.28
N GLY A 83 -2.53 -3.87 -1.45
CA GLY A 83 -2.90 -4.41 -2.75
C GLY A 83 -3.95 -3.52 -3.41
N THR A 84 -3.64 -2.95 -4.57
CA THR A 84 -4.60 -2.17 -5.35
C THR A 84 -4.46 -2.42 -6.84
N THR A 85 -5.48 -2.04 -7.61
CA THR A 85 -5.46 -2.15 -9.07
C THR A 85 -5.42 -0.75 -9.65
N LEU A 86 -4.39 -0.47 -10.44
CA LEU A 86 -4.23 0.79 -11.17
C LEU A 86 -5.11 0.83 -12.41
N VAL A 87 -5.21 2.03 -12.99
CA VAL A 87 -5.87 2.25 -14.29
C VAL A 87 -5.25 1.34 -15.36
N GLY A 88 -6.09 0.60 -16.07
CA GLY A 88 -5.67 -0.43 -17.03
C GLY A 88 -5.51 -1.84 -16.46
N GLU A 89 -6.24 -2.17 -15.38
CA GLU A 89 -6.30 -3.50 -14.74
C GLU A 89 -4.96 -4.04 -14.21
N LYS A 90 -3.96 -3.16 -14.08
CA LYS A 90 -2.64 -3.54 -13.56
C LYS A 90 -2.70 -3.66 -12.04
N LYS A 91 -2.58 -4.89 -11.58
CA LYS A 91 -2.50 -5.25 -10.16
C LYS A 91 -1.15 -4.83 -9.63
N VAL A 92 -1.13 -3.99 -8.60
CA VAL A 92 0.09 -3.53 -7.93
C VAL A 92 -0.02 -3.74 -6.43
N VAL A 93 1.14 -3.89 -5.82
CA VAL A 93 1.30 -3.94 -4.39
C VAL A 93 2.22 -2.79 -3.99
N ILE A 94 1.77 -2.01 -3.03
CA ILE A 94 2.48 -0.85 -2.51
C ILE A 94 2.94 -1.21 -1.10
N LEU A 95 4.24 -1.10 -0.87
CA LEU A 95 4.84 -1.24 0.44
C LEU A 95 4.92 0.15 1.07
N CYS A 96 4.36 0.27 2.27
CA CYS A 96 4.41 1.47 3.06
C CYS A 96 4.92 1.18 4.47
N LYS A 97 5.51 2.17 5.12
CA LYS A 97 5.69 2.18 6.58
C LYS A 97 4.72 3.13 7.23
N LYS A 98 4.24 2.77 8.41
CA LYS A 98 3.44 3.66 9.23
C LYS A 98 4.33 4.79 9.72
N HIS A 99 3.98 6.01 9.38
CA HIS A 99 4.65 7.18 9.93
C HIS A 99 4.16 7.35 11.39
N ARG A 100 5.07 7.22 12.36
CA ARG A 100 4.81 7.59 13.75
C ARG A 100 5.16 9.07 13.90
N LYS A 101 4.19 9.89 14.30
CA LYS A 101 4.45 11.22 14.86
C LYS A 101 5.14 11.08 16.22
#